data_AF-A0A536AFY2-F1
#
_entry.id   AF-A0A536AFY2-F1
#
_cell.length_a   1.000
_cell.length_b   1.000
_cell.length_c   1.000
_cell.angle_alpha   90.00
_cell.angle_beta   90.00
_cell.angle_gamma   90.00
#
_symmetry.space_group_name_H-M   'P 1'
#
loop_
_entity.id
_entity.type
_entity.pdbx_description
1 polymer ?
#
loop_
_entity_poly.entity_id
_entity_poly.type
_entity_poly.pdbx_seq_one_letter_code
_entity_poly.pdbx_strand_id
1 'polypeptide(L)'
;MSWRRSIRTAADKPSTPAVAGNGNGLNAGAPLDIEELLRRVRPVSSSLASAFHGEDHWREVASIGLDLAQSTPGCDEIVVLLFAVLHDARRIGDDHDPPHGGRGAALVRSLGLGRFGLSETQLALAETASRDHTGGGLSADPTIGTCWDADRLTLRRVGIEPAARYMSTPTGRAAAVSGRRFARVTEWSALARRVGGP
;
A
#
# COMPACT_ATOMS: atom_id res chain seq x y z
N MET A 1 -21.90 -17.11 -10.38
CA MET A 1 -20.55 -17.15 -11.00
C MET A 1 -20.40 -15.98 -11.97
N SER A 2 -19.80 -14.87 -11.56
CA SER A 2 -19.26 -13.86 -12.50
C SER A 2 -18.35 -12.87 -11.76
N TRP A 3 -17.14 -13.32 -11.41
CA TRP A 3 -16.05 -12.48 -10.90
C TRP A 3 -15.40 -11.59 -12.00
N ARG A 4 -16.07 -11.42 -13.16
CA ARG A 4 -15.47 -10.85 -14.38
C ARG A 4 -15.92 -9.44 -14.75
N ARG A 5 -16.77 -8.78 -13.95
CA ARG A 5 -17.22 -7.40 -14.23
C ARG A 5 -16.91 -6.48 -13.07
N SER A 6 -15.69 -5.95 -13.02
CA SER A 6 -15.40 -4.58 -12.55
C SER A 6 -13.91 -4.19 -12.67
N ILE A 7 -13.11 -4.86 -13.50
CA ILE A 7 -11.90 -4.22 -14.03
C ILE A 7 -12.41 -3.22 -15.08
N ARG A 8 -12.78 -2.01 -14.64
CA ARG A 8 -12.80 -0.88 -15.59
C ARG A 8 -11.40 -0.84 -16.17
N THR A 9 -11.33 -0.86 -17.50
CA THR A 9 -10.11 -0.76 -18.27
C THR A 9 -9.23 0.34 -17.70
N ALA A 10 -7.93 0.07 -17.52
CA ALA A 10 -6.92 1.03 -17.05
C ALA A 10 -6.75 2.27 -17.96
N ALA A 11 -7.61 2.45 -18.96
CA ALA A 11 -7.43 3.36 -20.09
C ALA A 11 -7.71 4.84 -19.78
N ASP A 12 -8.39 5.18 -18.68
CA ASP A 12 -8.86 6.56 -18.46
C ASP A 12 -8.32 7.26 -17.20
N LYS A 13 -7.47 6.61 -16.39
CA LYS A 13 -6.84 7.31 -15.25
C LYS A 13 -5.48 7.88 -15.68
N PRO A 14 -5.28 9.21 -15.62
CA PRO A 14 -3.98 9.80 -15.89
C PRO A 14 -2.96 9.26 -14.87
N SER A 15 -1.72 9.09 -15.32
CA SER A 15 -0.59 8.76 -14.45
C SER A 15 -0.50 9.78 -13.32
N THR A 16 -0.36 9.34 -12.07
CA THR A 16 -0.06 10.26 -10.97
C THR A 16 1.37 10.79 -11.20
N PRO A 17 1.55 12.11 -11.37
CA PRO A 17 2.88 12.69 -11.50
C PRO A 17 3.65 12.49 -10.19
N ALA A 18 4.99 12.48 -10.26
CA ALA A 18 5.81 12.50 -9.06
C ALA A 18 5.44 13.71 -8.21
N VAL A 19 5.26 13.52 -6.90
CA VAL A 19 5.12 14.64 -5.98
C VAL A 19 6.48 15.33 -5.93
N ALA A 20 6.54 16.60 -6.35
CA ALA A 20 7.76 17.39 -6.24
C ALA A 20 8.10 17.56 -4.76
N GLY A 21 9.07 16.79 -4.28
CA GLY A 21 9.61 16.95 -2.94
C GLY A 21 10.36 18.28 -2.86
N ASN A 22 9.78 19.28 -2.22
CA ASN A 22 10.55 20.42 -1.75
C ASN A 22 11.55 19.86 -0.72
N GLY A 23 12.82 19.82 -1.12
CA GLY A 23 13.93 19.51 -0.24
C GLY A 23 14.01 20.57 0.85
N ASN A 24 13.37 20.31 1.98
CA ASN A 24 13.75 20.89 3.24
C ASN A 24 14.36 19.76 4.06
N GLY A 25 15.68 19.82 4.22
CA GLY A 25 16.36 18.97 5.19
C GLY A 25 15.73 19.17 6.58
N LEU A 26 15.96 18.18 7.44
CA LEU A 26 15.65 18.15 8.87
C LEU A 26 14.21 17.69 9.21
N ASN A 27 13.95 16.41 9.02
CA ASN A 27 13.88 15.47 10.13
C ASN A 27 13.90 14.06 9.57
N ALA A 28 14.85 13.23 10.00
CA ALA A 28 14.64 11.79 9.93
C ALA A 28 13.34 11.53 10.71
N GLY A 29 12.24 11.27 9.99
CA GLY A 29 10.95 10.96 10.61
C GLY A 29 11.20 9.85 11.62
N ALA A 30 10.66 10.00 12.83
CA ALA A 30 10.79 8.97 13.84
C ALA A 30 10.36 7.63 13.22
N PRO A 31 11.04 6.50 13.52
CA PRO A 31 10.64 5.21 13.01
C PRO A 31 9.15 4.99 13.32
N LEU A 32 8.38 4.53 12.32
CA LEU A 32 6.95 4.29 12.48
C LEU A 32 6.74 3.33 13.65
N ASP A 33 6.05 3.80 14.69
CA ASP A 33 5.56 2.93 15.75
C ASP A 33 4.38 2.11 15.20
N ILE A 34 4.71 0.92 14.68
CA ILE A 34 3.73 0.02 14.07
C ILE A 34 2.66 -0.41 15.08
N GLU A 35 3.02 -0.58 16.36
CA GLU A 35 2.09 -1.02 17.39
C GLU A 35 1.10 0.09 17.71
N GLU A 36 1.55 1.34 17.82
CA GLU A 36 0.66 2.49 17.98
C GLU A 36 -0.26 2.68 16.76
N LEU A 37 0.26 2.50 15.54
CA LEU A 37 -0.57 2.54 14.32
C LEU A 37 -1.67 1.47 14.36
N LEU A 38 -1.31 0.22 14.64
CA LEU A 38 -2.27 -0.89 14.71
C LEU A 38 -3.29 -0.71 15.83
N ARG A 39 -2.86 -0.21 17.00
CA ARG A 39 -3.73 0.11 18.14
C ARG A 39 -4.80 1.13 17.76
N ARG A 40 -4.49 2.07 16.87
CA ARG A 40 -5.46 3.06 16.35
C ARG A 40 -6.34 2.52 15.23
N VAL A 41 -5.79 1.70 14.34
CA VAL A 41 -6.49 1.23 13.13
C VAL A 41 -7.42 0.06 13.41
N ARG A 42 -6.98 -0.95 14.18
CA ARG A 42 -7.77 -2.18 14.42
C ARG A 42 -9.18 -1.88 14.95
N PRO A 43 -9.39 -1.02 15.96
CA PRO A 43 -10.73 -0.75 16.50
C PRO A 43 -11.69 -0.07 15.51
N VAL A 44 -11.14 0.64 14.52
CA VAL A 44 -11.93 1.34 13.50
C VAL A 44 -11.93 0.62 12.17
N SER A 45 -11.34 -0.57 12.06
CA SER A 45 -11.33 -1.31 10.80
C SER A 45 -12.65 -2.06 10.60
N SER A 46 -13.21 -1.94 9.39
CA SER A 46 -14.40 -2.70 8.98
C SER A 46 -14.05 -4.01 8.26
N SER A 47 -12.78 -4.24 7.95
CA SER A 47 -12.28 -5.40 7.21
C SER A 47 -11.34 -6.29 8.03
N LEU A 48 -11.06 -5.95 9.30
CA LEU A 48 -10.05 -6.62 10.13
C LEU A 48 -10.14 -8.15 10.11
N ALA A 49 -11.36 -8.68 10.21
CA ALA A 49 -11.64 -10.12 10.24
C ALA A 49 -11.90 -10.75 8.86
N SER A 50 -11.80 -9.98 7.76
CA SER A 50 -11.99 -10.51 6.40
C SER A 50 -10.87 -11.49 6.06
N ALA A 51 -11.25 -12.65 5.52
CA ALA A 51 -10.30 -13.65 5.03
C ALA A 51 -9.54 -13.18 3.77
N PHE A 52 -10.05 -12.16 3.07
CA PHE A 52 -9.48 -11.67 1.82
C PHE A 52 -8.81 -10.30 1.95
N HIS A 53 -9.33 -9.43 2.83
CA HIS A 53 -8.91 -8.03 2.93
C HIS A 53 -8.58 -7.60 4.36
N GLY A 54 -8.50 -8.56 5.29
CA GLY A 54 -8.12 -8.32 6.67
C GLY A 54 -6.62 -8.28 6.89
N GLU A 55 -6.23 -8.39 8.15
CA GLU A 55 -4.85 -8.11 8.58
C GLU A 55 -3.79 -9.03 7.96
N ASP A 56 -4.16 -10.26 7.58
CA ASP A 56 -3.29 -11.17 6.83
C ASP A 56 -2.90 -10.59 5.46
N HIS A 57 -3.86 -10.01 4.73
CA HIS A 57 -3.61 -9.31 3.47
C HIS A 57 -2.75 -8.08 3.70
N TRP A 58 -3.01 -7.28 4.74
CA TRP A 58 -2.20 -6.09 5.04
C TRP A 58 -0.73 -6.44 5.29
N ARG A 59 -0.46 -7.52 6.04
CA ARG A 59 0.90 -8.02 6.26
C ARG A 59 1.56 -8.53 4.98
N GLU A 60 0.80 -9.18 4.11
CA GLU A 60 1.31 -9.63 2.81
C GLU A 60 1.72 -8.44 1.93
N VAL A 61 0.87 -7.43 1.83
CA VAL A 61 1.17 -6.17 1.12
C VAL A 61 2.40 -5.49 1.70
N ALA A 62 2.50 -5.37 3.03
CA ALA A 62 3.67 -4.81 3.69
C ALA A 62 4.95 -5.61 3.39
N SER A 63 4.91 -6.93 3.50
CA SER A 63 6.06 -7.81 3.26
C SER A 63 6.60 -7.67 1.84
N ILE A 64 5.69 -7.70 0.85
CA ILE A 64 6.02 -7.55 -0.57
C ILE A 64 6.53 -6.13 -0.82
N GLY A 65 5.83 -5.10 -0.37
CA GLY A 65 6.21 -3.71 -0.60
C GLY A 65 7.61 -3.40 -0.07
N LEU A 66 7.95 -3.89 1.13
CA LEU A 66 9.30 -3.74 1.70
C LEU A 66 10.36 -4.56 0.96
N ASP A 67 10.01 -5.66 0.29
CA ASP A 67 10.95 -6.39 -0.59
C ASP A 67 11.22 -5.59 -1.87
N LEU A 68 10.16 -5.06 -2.50
CA LEU A 68 10.30 -4.23 -3.70
C LEU A 68 11.07 -2.93 -3.41
N ALA A 69 10.87 -2.33 -2.24
CA ALA A 69 11.51 -1.06 -1.84
C ALA A 69 13.04 -1.16 -1.84
N GLN A 70 13.62 -2.32 -1.44
CA GLN A 70 15.07 -2.55 -1.45
C GLN A 70 15.72 -2.38 -2.83
N SER A 71 14.94 -2.54 -3.90
CA SER A 71 15.39 -2.38 -5.29
C SER A 71 14.70 -1.22 -6.01
N THR A 72 14.05 -0.32 -5.28
CA THR A 72 13.32 0.83 -5.84
C THR A 72 13.86 2.13 -5.25
N PRO A 73 14.87 2.76 -5.89
CA PRO A 73 15.48 3.98 -5.40
C PRO A 73 14.44 5.09 -5.17
N GLY A 74 14.54 5.76 -4.02
CA GLY A 74 13.64 6.85 -3.63
C GLY A 74 12.28 6.41 -3.10
N CYS A 75 12.05 5.10 -2.92
CA CYS A 75 10.86 4.60 -2.23
C CYS A 75 10.93 4.89 -0.72
N ASP A 76 9.87 5.47 -0.16
CA ASP A 76 9.71 5.65 1.28
C ASP A 76 9.02 4.43 1.91
N GLU A 77 9.80 3.62 2.62
CA GLU A 77 9.35 2.39 3.28
C GLU A 77 8.33 2.63 4.41
N ILE A 78 8.36 3.80 5.06
CA ILE A 78 7.37 4.16 6.08
C ILE A 78 6.01 4.31 5.42
N VAL A 79 5.95 4.97 4.24
CA VAL A 79 4.69 5.10 3.48
C VAL A 79 4.19 3.75 2.99
N VAL A 80 5.08 2.84 2.60
CA VAL A 80 4.70 1.46 2.21
C VAL A 80 3.98 0.75 3.36
N LEU A 81 4.51 0.84 4.59
CA LEU A 81 3.85 0.27 5.77
C LEU A 81 2.50 0.94 6.07
N LEU A 82 2.42 2.27 6.01
CA LEU A 82 1.16 3.00 6.19
C LEU A 82 0.11 2.56 5.18
N PHE A 83 0.47 2.52 3.91
CA PHE A 83 -0.42 2.08 2.84
C PHE A 83 -0.95 0.67 3.10
N ALA A 84 -0.05 -0.26 3.44
CA ALA A 84 -0.39 -1.65 3.67
C ALA A 84 -1.45 -1.80 4.79
N VAL A 85 -1.29 -1.07 5.90
CA VAL A 85 -2.25 -1.09 7.01
C VAL A 85 -3.57 -0.38 6.67
N LEU A 86 -3.55 0.70 5.87
CA LEU A 86 -4.67 1.64 5.77
C LEU A 86 -5.55 1.46 4.52
N HIS A 87 -5.01 0.98 3.40
CA HIS A 87 -5.70 1.03 2.09
C HIS A 87 -7.05 0.30 2.07
N ASP A 88 -7.12 -0.88 2.70
CA ASP A 88 -8.32 -1.71 2.79
C ASP A 88 -8.96 -1.70 4.17
N ALA A 89 -8.41 -0.99 5.17
CA ALA A 89 -8.89 -1.01 6.55
C ALA A 89 -10.35 -0.56 6.71
N ARG A 90 -10.86 0.26 5.78
CA ARG A 90 -12.24 0.76 5.75
C ARG A 90 -13.05 0.16 4.60
N ARG A 91 -12.68 -1.02 4.11
CA ARG A 91 -13.47 -1.81 3.18
C ARG A 91 -14.69 -2.42 3.90
N ILE A 92 -15.84 -2.37 3.26
CA ILE A 92 -17.14 -2.81 3.80
C ILE A 92 -17.63 -4.08 3.10
N GLY A 93 -17.17 -4.37 1.88
CA GLY A 93 -17.55 -5.58 1.15
C GLY A 93 -16.36 -6.22 0.42
N ASP A 94 -16.28 -7.55 0.43
CA ASP A 94 -15.15 -8.26 -0.17
C ASP A 94 -15.14 -8.19 -1.71
N ASP A 95 -16.32 -8.18 -2.34
CA ASP A 95 -16.49 -8.20 -3.80
C ASP A 95 -16.56 -6.78 -4.40
N HIS A 96 -17.68 -6.07 -4.18
CA HIS A 96 -17.91 -4.75 -4.76
C HIS A 96 -17.93 -3.65 -3.70
N ASP A 97 -16.89 -2.83 -3.67
CA ASP A 97 -16.81 -1.66 -2.79
C ASP A 97 -15.98 -0.51 -3.39
N PRO A 98 -16.36 0.07 -4.55
CA PRO A 98 -15.54 1.09 -5.22
C PRO A 98 -15.01 2.25 -4.34
N PRO A 99 -15.74 2.74 -3.31
CA PRO A 99 -15.25 3.85 -2.50
C PRO A 99 -14.22 3.48 -1.42
N HIS A 100 -13.80 2.21 -1.27
CA HIS A 100 -12.86 1.80 -0.19
C HIS A 100 -11.55 2.59 -0.20
N GLY A 101 -10.94 2.81 -1.37
CA GLY A 101 -9.71 3.60 -1.46
C GLY A 101 -9.88 5.03 -0.91
N GLY A 102 -11.02 5.67 -1.23
CA GLY A 102 -11.35 6.99 -0.68
C GLY A 102 -11.54 6.98 0.84
N ARG A 103 -12.09 5.90 1.41
CA ARG A 103 -12.21 5.75 2.87
C ARG A 103 -10.88 5.43 3.54
N GLY A 104 -10.00 4.66 2.89
CA GLY A 104 -8.62 4.45 3.33
C GLY A 104 -7.85 5.77 3.38
N ALA A 105 -7.93 6.57 2.32
CA ALA A 105 -7.35 7.92 2.26
C ALA A 105 -7.86 8.84 3.38
N ALA A 106 -9.18 8.86 3.62
CA ALA A 106 -9.76 9.62 4.73
C ALA A 106 -9.28 9.12 6.10
N LEU A 107 -9.08 7.81 6.25
CA LEU A 107 -8.55 7.21 7.48
C LEU A 107 -7.16 7.77 7.79
N VAL A 108 -6.24 7.85 6.81
CA VAL A 108 -4.88 8.42 6.97
C VAL A 108 -4.94 9.75 7.73
N ARG A 109 -5.83 10.66 7.32
CA ARG A 109 -5.96 11.99 7.90
C ARG A 109 -6.63 12.00 9.27
N SER A 110 -7.59 11.11 9.50
CA SER A 110 -8.35 11.05 10.76
C SER A 110 -7.52 10.57 11.97
N LEU A 111 -6.42 9.83 11.73
CA LEU A 111 -5.66 9.18 12.79
C LEU A 111 -4.73 10.12 13.58
N GLY A 112 -4.49 11.33 13.07
CA GLY A 112 -3.61 12.32 13.70
C GLY A 112 -2.14 11.89 13.73
N LEU A 113 -1.69 11.09 12.74
CA LEU A 113 -0.36 10.48 12.69
C LEU A 113 0.79 11.49 12.65
N GLY A 114 0.55 12.74 12.22
CA GLY A 114 1.56 13.81 12.30
C GLY A 114 2.02 14.10 13.74
N ARG A 115 1.18 13.84 14.75
CA ARG A 115 1.56 13.95 16.17
C ARG A 115 2.53 12.86 16.62
N PHE A 116 2.78 11.86 15.78
CA PHE A 116 3.65 10.70 16.02
C PHE A 116 4.89 10.72 15.11
N GLY A 117 5.26 11.90 14.59
CA GLY A 117 6.51 12.10 13.86
C GLY A 117 6.44 11.85 12.35
N LEU A 118 5.25 11.57 11.80
CA LEU A 118 5.08 11.44 10.35
C LEU A 118 5.01 12.80 9.68
N SER A 119 5.77 12.97 8.60
CA SER A 119 5.77 14.21 7.83
C SER A 119 4.50 14.37 6.99
N GLU A 120 4.13 15.61 6.68
CA GLU A 120 3.00 15.88 5.77
C GLU A 120 3.19 15.26 4.38
N THR A 121 4.45 15.17 3.90
CA THR A 121 4.77 14.49 2.65
C THR A 121 4.41 13.01 2.72
N GLN A 122 4.80 12.30 3.79
CA GLN A 122 4.46 10.89 3.98
C GLN A 122 2.95 10.67 4.09
N LEU A 123 2.25 11.55 4.81
CA LEU A 123 0.79 11.49 4.93
C LEU A 123 0.10 11.73 3.58
N ALA A 124 0.58 12.68 2.77
CA ALA A 124 0.05 12.96 1.43
C ALA A 124 0.30 11.80 0.45
N LEU A 125 1.48 11.17 0.52
CA LEU A 125 1.79 9.99 -0.29
C LEU A 125 0.92 8.80 0.11
N ALA A 126 0.79 8.50 1.41
CA ALA A 126 -0.08 7.42 1.90
C ALA A 126 -1.55 7.66 1.52
N GLU A 127 -2.04 8.90 1.65
CA GLU A 127 -3.39 9.27 1.24
C GLU A 127 -3.62 9.01 -0.25
N THR A 128 -2.72 9.50 -1.10
CA THR A 128 -2.81 9.31 -2.56
C THR A 128 -2.72 7.84 -2.93
N ALA A 129 -1.75 7.12 -2.35
CA ALA A 129 -1.58 5.70 -2.59
C ALA A 129 -2.84 4.91 -2.24
N SER A 130 -3.44 5.15 -1.06
CA SER A 130 -4.69 4.50 -0.65
C SER A 130 -5.88 4.91 -1.51
N ARG A 131 -6.01 6.18 -1.89
CA ARG A 131 -7.14 6.67 -2.70
C ARG A 131 -7.22 5.98 -4.05
N ASP A 132 -6.08 5.82 -4.71
CA ASP A 132 -6.00 5.50 -6.13
C ASP A 132 -5.42 4.13 -6.48
N HIS A 133 -5.18 3.26 -5.48
CA HIS A 133 -4.60 1.93 -5.71
C HIS A 133 -5.39 1.03 -6.67
N THR A 134 -6.70 1.26 -6.81
CA THR A 134 -7.57 0.49 -7.69
C THR A 134 -7.68 1.06 -9.11
N GLY A 135 -8.08 0.20 -10.06
CA GLY A 135 -8.35 0.60 -11.45
C GLY A 135 -7.16 0.48 -12.40
N GLY A 136 -6.02 -0.06 -11.94
CA GLY A 136 -4.92 -0.47 -12.81
C GLY A 136 -4.04 0.68 -13.33
N GLY A 137 -4.18 1.89 -12.80
CA GLY A 137 -3.28 3.02 -13.12
C GLY A 137 -1.84 2.78 -12.68
N LEU A 138 -0.89 3.48 -13.30
CA LEU A 138 0.53 3.41 -12.97
C LEU A 138 1.00 4.74 -12.35
N SER A 139 2.01 4.69 -11.50
CA SER A 139 2.63 5.88 -10.91
C SER A 139 4.09 5.99 -11.30
N ALA A 140 4.55 7.21 -11.58
CA ALA A 140 5.97 7.51 -11.72
C ALA A 140 6.66 7.77 -10.36
N ASP A 141 5.88 8.05 -9.31
CA ASP A 141 6.38 8.15 -7.95
C ASP A 141 6.78 6.75 -7.44
N PRO A 142 8.04 6.54 -7.03
CA PRO A 142 8.54 5.22 -6.64
C PRO A 142 7.82 4.64 -5.43
N THR A 143 7.36 5.49 -4.50
CA THR A 143 6.68 5.08 -3.28
C THR A 143 5.25 4.62 -3.59
N ILE A 144 4.49 5.45 -4.30
CA ILE A 144 3.11 5.11 -4.71
C ILE A 144 3.14 3.88 -5.64
N GLY A 145 4.09 3.84 -6.58
CA GLY A 145 4.26 2.72 -7.48
C GLY A 145 4.53 1.41 -6.74
N THR A 146 5.40 1.44 -5.74
CA THR A 146 5.71 0.26 -4.90
C THR A 146 4.49 -0.20 -4.11
N CYS A 147 3.73 0.73 -3.52
CA CYS A 147 2.50 0.42 -2.79
C CYS A 147 1.50 -0.34 -3.68
N TRP A 148 1.25 0.18 -4.88
CA TRP A 148 0.30 -0.42 -5.82
C TRP A 148 0.78 -1.76 -6.36
N ASP A 149 2.07 -1.89 -6.66
CA ASP A 149 2.65 -3.14 -7.13
C ASP A 149 2.52 -4.23 -6.06
N ALA A 150 2.80 -3.89 -4.80
CA ALA A 150 2.69 -4.80 -3.67
C ALA A 150 1.26 -5.34 -3.52
N ASP A 151 0.25 -4.45 -3.49
CA ASP A 151 -1.15 -4.87 -3.42
C ASP A 151 -1.54 -5.75 -4.63
N ARG A 152 -1.16 -5.34 -5.84
CA ARG A 152 -1.50 -6.10 -7.06
C ARG A 152 -0.83 -7.47 -7.12
N LEU A 153 0.35 -7.64 -6.55
CA LEU A 153 1.04 -8.93 -6.50
C LEU A 153 0.34 -9.93 -5.56
N THR A 154 -0.46 -9.46 -4.60
CA THR A 154 -1.30 -10.31 -3.72
C THR A 154 -2.60 -10.77 -4.37
N LEU A 155 -2.96 -10.28 -5.57
CA LEU A 155 -4.25 -10.58 -6.21
C LEU A 155 -4.51 -12.07 -6.48
N ARG A 156 -3.47 -12.91 -6.44
CA ARG A 156 -3.62 -14.37 -6.52
C ARG A 156 -4.45 -14.93 -5.36
N ARG A 157 -4.45 -14.27 -4.20
CA ARG A 157 -5.30 -14.61 -3.05
C ARG A 157 -6.79 -14.65 -3.42
N VAL A 158 -7.18 -13.86 -4.41
CA VAL A 158 -8.55 -13.77 -4.94
C VAL A 158 -8.67 -14.32 -6.37
N GLY A 159 -7.74 -15.19 -6.79
CA GLY A 159 -7.80 -15.90 -8.06
C GLY A 159 -7.46 -15.05 -9.30
N ILE A 160 -6.82 -13.90 -9.13
CA ILE A 160 -6.42 -13.01 -10.23
C ILE A 160 -4.90 -13.08 -10.39
N GLU A 161 -4.43 -13.42 -11.59
CA GLU A 161 -2.99 -13.45 -11.89
C GLU A 161 -2.45 -12.03 -12.11
N PRO A 162 -1.43 -11.59 -11.35
CA PRO A 162 -0.82 -10.27 -11.51
C PRO A 162 -0.21 -10.12 -12.90
N ALA A 163 -0.48 -8.99 -13.56
CA ALA A 163 0.03 -8.72 -14.90
C ALA A 163 1.04 -7.57 -14.89
N ALA A 164 2.18 -7.76 -15.54
CA ALA A 164 3.27 -6.79 -15.59
C ALA A 164 2.85 -5.40 -16.12
N ARG A 165 1.86 -5.35 -17.02
CA ARG A 165 1.32 -4.08 -17.55
C ARG A 165 0.64 -3.19 -16.49
N TYR A 166 0.30 -3.75 -15.33
CA TYR A 166 -0.27 -3.04 -14.19
C TYR A 166 0.77 -2.84 -13.08
N MET A 167 2.06 -2.99 -13.36
CA MET A 167 3.12 -2.75 -12.38
C MET A 167 3.89 -1.48 -12.74
N SER A 168 4.01 -0.59 -11.77
CA SER A 168 4.64 0.72 -11.87
C SER A 168 6.17 0.59 -11.89
N THR A 169 6.72 -0.22 -11.00
CA THR A 169 8.16 -0.35 -10.77
C THR A 169 8.79 -1.43 -11.66
N PRO A 170 10.08 -1.30 -12.05
CA PRO A 170 10.79 -2.37 -12.75
C PRO A 170 10.80 -3.69 -11.96
N THR A 171 10.97 -3.63 -10.64
CA THR A 171 11.06 -4.83 -9.80
C THR A 171 9.69 -5.51 -9.61
N GLY A 172 8.61 -4.73 -9.47
CA GLY A 172 7.23 -5.23 -9.48
C GLY A 172 6.85 -5.87 -10.82
N ARG A 173 7.25 -5.25 -11.95
CA ARG A 173 7.10 -5.85 -13.29
C ARG A 173 7.81 -7.19 -13.39
N ALA A 174 9.07 -7.26 -12.98
CA ALA A 174 9.84 -8.51 -13.00
C ALA A 174 9.19 -9.60 -12.13
N ALA A 175 8.73 -9.24 -10.92
CA ALA A 175 8.04 -10.17 -10.02
C ALA A 175 6.73 -10.71 -10.62
N ALA A 176 5.96 -9.86 -11.32
CA ALA A 176 4.75 -10.27 -12.02
C ALA A 176 5.08 -11.23 -13.18
N VAL A 177 6.07 -10.90 -14.02
CA VAL A 177 6.51 -11.75 -15.15
C VAL A 177 6.98 -13.12 -14.68
N SER A 178 7.80 -13.17 -13.62
CA SER A 178 8.39 -14.41 -13.14
C SER A 178 7.45 -15.25 -12.26
N GLY A 179 6.24 -14.76 -11.98
CA GLY A 179 5.34 -15.42 -11.03
C GLY A 179 5.90 -15.48 -9.61
N ARG A 180 6.75 -14.51 -9.20
CA ARG A 180 7.50 -14.56 -7.94
C ARG A 180 6.55 -14.79 -6.76
N ARG A 181 6.95 -15.70 -5.87
CA ARG A 181 6.32 -15.93 -4.57
C ARG A 181 7.17 -15.27 -3.50
N PHE A 182 6.51 -14.61 -2.56
CA PHE A 182 7.16 -13.90 -1.47
C PHE A 182 6.98 -14.69 -0.18
N ALA A 183 7.94 -14.59 0.73
CA ALA A 183 7.83 -15.24 2.03
C ALA A 183 6.71 -14.60 2.85
N ARG A 184 5.90 -15.44 3.49
CA ARG A 184 4.88 -14.97 4.42
C ARG A 184 5.54 -14.48 5.70
N VAL A 185 5.18 -13.28 6.13
CA VAL A 185 5.57 -12.71 7.42
C VAL A 185 4.31 -12.55 8.27
N THR A 186 4.31 -13.15 9.46
CA THR A 186 3.13 -13.14 10.35
C THR A 186 3.18 -12.04 11.39
N GLU A 187 4.39 -11.59 11.76
CA GLU A 187 4.57 -10.61 12.84
C GLU A 187 4.82 -9.21 12.29
N TRP A 188 4.00 -8.25 12.72
CA TRP A 188 4.20 -6.84 12.41
C TRP A 188 5.54 -6.31 12.92
N SER A 189 5.99 -6.78 14.08
CA SER A 189 7.30 -6.41 14.62
C SER A 189 8.47 -6.82 13.69
N ALA A 190 8.34 -7.92 12.95
CA ALA A 190 9.35 -8.35 11.99
C ALA A 190 9.37 -7.45 10.75
N LEU A 191 8.21 -6.98 10.31
CA LEU A 191 8.11 -6.02 9.20
C LEU A 191 8.64 -4.64 9.60
N ALA A 192 8.29 -4.16 10.78
CA ALA A 192 8.75 -2.85 11.26
C ALA A 192 10.28 -2.76 11.42
N ARG A 193 10.95 -3.87 11.81
CA ARG A 193 12.42 -3.92 11.87
C ARG A 193 13.12 -3.77 10.52
N ARG A 194 12.41 -3.91 9.41
CA ARG A 194 12.96 -3.74 8.06
C ARG A 194 13.01 -2.27 7.63
N VAL A 195 12.40 -1.37 8.40
CA VAL A 195 12.26 0.05 8.05
C VAL A 195 13.13 0.89 9.00
N GLY A 196 13.87 1.85 8.45
CA GLY A 196 14.61 2.83 9.25
C GLY A 196 15.84 2.29 10.00
N GLY A 197 16.36 1.12 9.62
CA GLY A 197 17.71 0.69 9.98
C GLY A 197 18.76 1.31 9.05
N PRO A 198 20.03 1.43 9.49
CA PRO A 198 21.13 1.87 8.63
C PRO A 198 21.36 0.95 7.44
#